data_AF-A0A5D2RR05-F1
#
_entry.id   AF-A0A5D2RR05-F1
#
_cell.length_a   1.000
_cell.length_b   1.000
_cell.length_c   1.000
_cell.angle_alpha   90.00
_cell.angle_beta   90.00
_cell.angle_gamma   90.00
#
_symmetry.space_group_name_H-M   'P 1'
#
loop_
_entity.id
_entity.type
_entity.pdbx_description
1 polymer ?
#
loop_
_entity_poly.entity_id
_entity_poly.type
_entity_poly.pdbx_seq_one_letter_code
_entity_poly.pdbx_strand_id
1 'polypeptide(L)'
;LDVPDSGLEALVRLSNGDMIKALNILQVFKLLIPILYLFKKRKSEKQQSTHMASQKITEEAMYLCTGNPLPKDIEQISYWLLNESFAECFKLSETKTRKGLALIDIVREVTMFVFKIKMPSDVRVQLINDLANIEYRLSFGCNDKLQLGSLIAIFTKARSALVAVVK
;
A
#
# COMPACT_ATOMS: atom_id res chain seq x y z
N LEU A 1 23.88 10.74 -5.30
CA LEU A 1 22.45 10.60 -4.99
C LEU A 1 22.32 11.11 -3.57
N ASP A 2 21.60 12.21 -3.35
CA ASP A 2 21.30 12.65 -2.00
C ASP A 2 20.09 11.85 -1.52
N VAL A 3 20.30 10.92 -0.59
CA VAL A 3 19.24 10.05 -0.05
C VAL A 3 19.09 10.38 1.42
N PRO A 4 18.06 11.15 1.81
CA PRO A 4 17.77 11.38 3.22
C PRO A 4 17.40 10.07 3.93
N ASP A 5 17.54 10.01 5.26
CA ASP A 5 17.31 8.81 6.06
C ASP A 5 15.92 8.19 5.84
N SER A 6 14.88 9.02 5.66
CA SER A 6 13.52 8.53 5.35
C SER A 6 13.44 7.81 4.00
N GLY A 7 14.20 8.27 3.01
CA GLY A 7 14.32 7.59 1.72
C GLY A 7 15.06 6.27 1.83
N LEU A 8 16.07 6.20 2.71
CA LEU A 8 16.82 4.98 2.96
C LEU A 8 15.98 3.93 3.70
N GLU A 9 15.19 4.34 4.71
CA GLU A 9 14.27 3.46 5.42
C GLU A 9 13.20 2.88 4.47
N ALA A 10 12.63 3.73 3.62
CA ALA A 10 11.68 3.31 2.59
C ALA A 10 12.31 2.32 1.60
N LEU A 11 13.54 2.58 1.17
CA LEU A 11 14.28 1.67 0.28
C LEU A 11 14.45 0.30 0.93
N VAL A 12 14.91 0.24 2.18
CA VAL A 12 15.13 -1.01 2.90
C VAL A 12 13.84 -1.80 3.03
N ARG A 13 12.73 -1.13 3.41
CA ARG A 13 11.41 -1.76 3.53
C ARG A 13 10.91 -2.29 2.19
N LEU A 14 10.93 -1.47 1.14
CA LEU A 14 10.41 -1.86 -0.18
C LEU A 14 11.25 -2.95 -0.85
N SER A 15 12.54 -3.02 -0.52
CA SER A 15 13.46 -4.03 -1.04
C SER A 15 13.28 -5.39 -0.38
N ASN A 16 12.66 -5.48 0.81
CA ASN A 16 12.47 -6.74 1.55
C ASN A 16 13.77 -7.57 1.69
N GLY A 17 14.90 -6.90 1.89
CA GLY A 17 16.22 -7.55 1.97
C GLY A 17 16.83 -7.99 0.64
N ASP A 18 16.14 -7.82 -0.49
CA ASP A 18 16.65 -8.10 -1.83
C ASP A 18 17.53 -6.95 -2.33
N MET A 19 18.84 -7.19 -2.41
CA MET A 19 19.81 -6.21 -2.89
C MET A 19 19.65 -5.88 -4.38
N ILE A 20 19.19 -6.84 -5.20
CA ILE A 20 18.93 -6.62 -6.63
C ILE A 20 17.75 -5.64 -6.76
N LYS A 21 16.68 -5.86 -5.99
CA LYS A 21 15.52 -4.95 -5.95
C LYS A 21 15.92 -3.55 -5.49
N ALA A 22 16.75 -3.44 -4.45
CA ALA A 22 17.25 -2.16 -3.96
C ALA A 22 18.05 -1.39 -5.03
N LEU A 23 18.96 -2.08 -5.73
CA LEU A 23 19.76 -1.49 -6.81
C LEU A 23 18.87 -1.03 -7.97
N ASN A 24 17.89 -1.83 -8.36
CA ASN A 24 16.95 -1.48 -9.43
C ASN A 24 16.17 -0.21 -9.10
N ILE A 25 15.67 -0.08 -7.87
CA ILE A 25 14.96 1.12 -7.41
C ILE A 25 15.88 2.35 -7.51
N LEU A 26 17.10 2.28 -6.97
CA LEU A 26 18.06 3.38 -7.03
C LEU A 26 18.48 3.76 -8.46
N GLN A 27 18.61 2.77 -9.34
CA GLN A 27 18.92 2.99 -10.75
C GLN A 27 17.80 3.76 -11.47
N VAL A 28 16.54 3.44 -11.18
CA VAL A 28 15.39 4.15 -11.74
C VAL A 28 15.45 5.64 -11.37
N PHE A 29 15.74 5.98 -10.12
CA PHE A 29 15.93 7.37 -9.72
C PHE A 29 17.12 8.04 -10.42
N LYS A 30 18.25 7.34 -10.53
CA LYS A 30 19.44 7.89 -11.20
C LYS A 30 19.18 8.23 -12.69
N LEU A 31 18.32 7.46 -13.36
CA LEU A 31 17.92 7.69 -14.75
C LEU A 31 16.81 8.74 -14.89
N LEU A 32 15.83 8.75 -13.97
CA LEU A 32 14.69 9.67 -14.04
C LEU A 32 15.04 11.11 -13.64
N ILE A 33 15.92 11.30 -12.65
CA ILE A 33 16.26 12.64 -12.12
C ILE A 33 16.75 13.59 -13.24
N PRO A 34 17.69 13.21 -14.13
CA PRO A 34 18.12 14.07 -15.23
C PRO A 34 17.00 14.41 -16.22
N ILE A 35 16.18 13.42 -16.59
CA ILE A 35 15.09 13.58 -17.56
C ILE A 35 14.03 14.55 -17.00
N LEU A 36 13.63 14.34 -15.74
CA LEU A 36 12.62 15.16 -15.09
C LEU A 36 13.11 16.57 -14.77
N TYR A 37 14.39 16.73 -14.44
CA TYR A 37 15.01 18.04 -14.32
C TYR A 37 14.93 18.82 -15.64
N LEU A 38 15.18 18.17 -16.78
CA LEU A 38 15.03 18.77 -18.11
C LEU A 38 13.57 19.13 -18.44
N PHE A 39 12.61 18.26 -18.09
CA PHE A 39 11.18 18.55 -18.28
C PHE A 39 10.71 19.73 -17.41
N LYS A 40 11.15 19.81 -16.14
CA LYS A 40 10.82 20.93 -15.24
C LYS A 40 11.35 22.27 -15.73
N LYS A 41 12.52 22.28 -16.41
CA LYS A 41 13.07 23.49 -17.03
C LYS A 41 12.22 23.99 -18.22
N ARG A 42 11.38 23.12 -18.82
CA ARG A 42 10.51 23.45 -19.96
C ARG A 42 9.06 23.81 -19.61
N LYS A 43 8.57 23.45 -18.41
CA LYS A 43 7.17 23.70 -18.01
C LYS A 43 7.08 24.21 -16.57
N SER A 44 6.47 25.38 -16.40
CA SER A 44 6.03 25.95 -15.13
C SER A 44 4.73 25.29 -14.65
N GLU A 45 4.70 23.96 -14.49
CA GLU A 45 3.53 23.21 -13.99
C GLU A 45 3.84 22.51 -12.66
N LYS A 46 2.89 22.61 -11.72
CA LYS A 46 2.98 22.14 -10.33
C LYS A 46 2.15 20.85 -10.20
N GLN A 47 2.67 19.88 -9.43
CA GLN A 47 1.93 18.86 -8.63
C GLN A 47 1.93 17.35 -8.97
N GLN A 48 2.72 16.81 -9.90
CA GLN A 48 2.94 15.34 -9.87
C GLN A 48 4.34 14.90 -10.32
N SER A 49 4.92 15.59 -11.29
CA SER A 49 6.30 15.41 -11.71
C SER A 49 7.35 15.94 -10.72
N THR A 50 6.93 16.69 -9.69
CA THR A 50 7.84 17.42 -8.79
C THR A 50 8.59 16.53 -7.80
N HIS A 51 8.01 15.40 -7.38
CA HIS A 51 8.67 14.49 -6.42
C HIS A 51 9.78 13.67 -7.08
N MET A 52 9.52 13.12 -8.28
CA MET A 52 10.52 12.38 -9.04
C MET A 52 11.64 13.28 -9.63
N ALA A 53 11.37 14.60 -9.78
CA ALA A 53 12.35 15.58 -10.27
C ALA A 53 13.22 16.21 -9.16
N SER A 54 13.02 15.83 -7.90
CA SER A 54 13.80 16.38 -6.80
C SER A 54 15.18 15.72 -6.76
N GLN A 55 16.21 16.51 -6.44
CA GLN A 55 17.60 16.02 -6.34
C GLN A 55 17.78 15.02 -5.17
N LYS A 56 16.78 14.95 -4.27
CA LYS A 56 16.76 14.13 -3.07
C LYS A 56 15.75 13.00 -3.23
N ILE A 57 16.14 11.77 -2.89
CA ILE A 57 15.21 10.64 -2.98
C ILE A 57 14.38 10.54 -1.70
N THR A 58 13.21 11.16 -1.68
CA THR A 58 12.29 11.13 -0.52
C THR A 58 11.54 9.80 -0.42
N GLU A 59 11.04 9.46 0.76
CA GLU A 59 10.17 8.29 1.00
C GLU A 59 8.98 8.25 0.02
N GLU A 60 8.26 9.36 -0.13
CA GLU A 60 7.11 9.46 -1.03
C GLU A 60 7.49 9.12 -2.48
N ALA A 61 8.67 9.59 -2.92
CA ALA A 61 9.16 9.29 -4.25
C ALA A 61 9.44 7.78 -4.41
N MET A 62 10.03 7.13 -3.39
CA MET A 62 10.30 5.68 -3.39
C MET A 62 9.02 4.85 -3.52
N TYR A 63 7.98 5.17 -2.74
CA TYR A 63 6.70 4.48 -2.80
C TYR A 63 6.01 4.66 -4.16
N LEU A 64 5.97 5.90 -4.67
CA LEU A 64 5.36 6.19 -5.98
C LEU A 64 6.11 5.51 -7.14
N CYS A 65 7.44 5.48 -7.09
CA CYS A 65 8.25 4.84 -8.13
C CYS A 65 8.06 3.32 -8.20
N THR A 66 7.81 2.69 -7.05
CA THR A 66 7.64 1.23 -6.96
C THR A 66 6.19 0.79 -7.10
N GLY A 67 5.24 1.73 -7.17
CA GLY A 67 3.81 1.45 -7.22
C GLY A 67 3.22 0.90 -5.92
N ASN A 68 3.97 0.95 -4.82
CA ASN A 68 3.51 0.46 -3.53
C ASN A 68 2.58 1.49 -2.86
N PRO A 69 1.54 1.05 -2.13
CA PRO A 69 0.72 1.95 -1.34
C PRO A 69 1.55 2.72 -0.31
N LEU A 70 1.28 4.02 -0.17
CA LEU A 70 1.89 4.83 0.88
C LEU A 70 1.42 4.36 2.26
N PRO A 71 2.25 4.43 3.32
CA PRO A 71 1.83 4.07 4.67
C PRO A 71 0.55 4.79 5.12
N LYS A 72 0.42 6.09 4.81
CA LYS A 72 -0.79 6.90 5.08
C LYS A 72 -2.04 6.36 4.39
N ASP A 73 -1.89 5.80 3.19
CA ASP A 73 -3.01 5.20 2.45
C ASP A 73 -3.45 3.89 3.12
N ILE A 74 -2.49 3.06 3.55
CA ILE A 74 -2.79 1.81 4.25
C ILE A 74 -3.47 2.07 5.60
N GLU A 75 -3.04 3.09 6.34
CA GLU A 75 -3.71 3.51 7.58
C GLU A 75 -5.16 3.93 7.32
N GLN A 76 -5.40 4.75 6.29
CA GLN A 76 -6.73 5.19 5.92
C GLN A 76 -7.64 4.04 5.47
N ILE A 77 -7.09 3.11 4.68
CA ILE A 77 -7.80 1.92 4.21
C ILE A 77 -8.14 1.00 5.38
N SER A 78 -7.17 0.76 6.28
CA SER A 78 -7.37 -0.06 7.48
C SER A 78 -8.40 0.57 8.40
N TYR A 79 -8.41 1.89 8.54
CA TYR A 79 -9.43 2.63 9.28
C TYR A 79 -10.83 2.37 8.70
N TRP A 80 -11.00 2.46 7.38
CA TRP A 80 -12.29 2.17 6.75
C TRP A 80 -12.74 0.74 7.01
N LEU A 81 -11.86 -0.23 6.76
CA LEU A 81 -12.16 -1.65 6.95
C LEU A 81 -12.57 -1.98 8.40
N LEU A 82 -11.95 -1.33 9.39
CA LEU A 82 -12.20 -1.59 10.81
C LEU A 82 -13.35 -0.78 11.43
N ASN A 83 -13.81 0.29 10.79
CA ASN A 83 -14.80 1.20 11.41
C ASN A 83 -16.04 1.46 10.56
N GLU A 84 -15.91 1.51 9.23
CA GLU A 84 -16.97 2.00 8.34
C GLU A 84 -17.95 0.91 7.90
N SER A 85 -19.17 1.29 7.50
CA SER A 85 -20.13 0.31 6.98
C SER A 85 -19.59 -0.44 5.76
N PHE A 86 -20.16 -1.62 5.47
CA PHE A 86 -19.77 -2.43 4.31
C PHE A 86 -19.86 -1.64 2.99
N ALA A 87 -20.94 -0.86 2.82
CA ALA A 87 -21.14 -0.02 1.64
C ALA A 87 -20.10 1.11 1.56
N GLU A 88 -19.83 1.78 2.68
CA GLU A 88 -18.85 2.86 2.74
C GLU A 88 -17.42 2.40 2.40
N CYS A 89 -17.08 1.15 2.73
CA CYS A 89 -15.76 0.60 2.41
C CYS A 89 -15.51 0.46 0.89
N PHE A 90 -16.55 0.46 0.03
CA PHE A 90 -16.35 0.39 -1.43
C PHE A 90 -15.68 1.63 -2.02
N LYS A 91 -15.56 2.75 -1.28
CA LYS A 91 -14.69 3.89 -1.64
C LYS A 91 -13.22 3.49 -1.84
N LEU A 92 -12.82 2.34 -1.29
CA LEU A 92 -11.54 1.70 -1.58
C LEU A 92 -11.34 1.42 -3.08
N SER A 93 -12.41 1.05 -3.80
CA SER A 93 -12.35 0.80 -5.25
C SER A 93 -11.92 2.05 -6.02
N GLU A 94 -12.48 3.21 -5.68
CA GLU A 94 -12.14 4.48 -6.32
C GLU A 94 -10.70 4.88 -5.99
N THR A 95 -10.30 4.75 -4.72
CA THR A 95 -8.94 5.08 -4.26
C THR A 95 -7.89 4.23 -4.97
N LYS A 96 -8.15 2.92 -5.11
CA LYS A 96 -7.31 1.99 -5.85
C LYS A 96 -7.12 2.42 -7.30
N THR A 97 -8.21 2.72 -8.01
CA THR A 97 -8.17 3.16 -9.42
C THR A 97 -7.45 4.49 -9.56
N ARG A 98 -7.77 5.48 -8.72
CA ARG A 98 -7.19 6.84 -8.80
C ARG A 98 -5.69 6.84 -8.54
N LYS A 99 -5.21 6.01 -7.60
CA LYS A 99 -3.80 5.94 -7.21
C LYS A 99 -3.01 4.84 -7.93
N GLY A 100 -3.67 4.02 -8.77
CA GLY A 100 -3.02 2.92 -9.49
C GLY A 100 -2.51 1.79 -8.59
N LEU A 101 -3.19 1.52 -7.47
CA LEU A 101 -2.75 0.52 -6.49
C LEU A 101 -3.21 -0.90 -6.89
N ALA A 102 -2.35 -1.90 -6.71
CA ALA A 102 -2.76 -3.28 -6.85
C ALA A 102 -3.48 -3.75 -5.57
N LEU A 103 -4.52 -4.58 -5.72
CA LEU A 103 -5.26 -5.08 -4.55
C LEU A 103 -4.40 -6.05 -3.74
N ILE A 104 -3.55 -6.82 -4.42
CA ILE A 104 -2.57 -7.71 -3.79
C ILE A 104 -1.65 -6.95 -2.82
N ASP A 105 -1.16 -5.77 -3.21
CA ASP A 105 -0.28 -4.96 -2.37
C ASP A 105 -1.03 -4.35 -1.18
N ILE A 106 -2.28 -3.93 -1.38
CA ILE A 106 -3.17 -3.50 -0.29
C ILE A 106 -3.39 -4.65 0.70
N VAL A 107 -3.71 -5.86 0.22
CA VAL A 107 -3.94 -7.04 1.08
C VAL A 107 -2.68 -7.37 1.89
N ARG A 108 -1.49 -7.34 1.26
CA ARG A 108 -0.21 -7.57 1.96
C ARG A 108 0.06 -6.54 3.04
N GLU A 109 -0.06 -5.25 2.72
CA GLU A 109 0.22 -4.18 3.68
C GLU A 109 -0.82 -4.12 4.81
N VAL A 110 -2.10 -4.38 4.51
CA VAL A 110 -3.15 -4.50 5.53
C VAL A 110 -2.90 -5.72 6.42
N THR A 111 -2.42 -6.83 5.88
CA THR A 111 -2.02 -8.01 6.69
C THR A 111 -0.91 -7.64 7.67
N MET A 112 0.10 -6.89 7.22
CA MET A 112 1.15 -6.37 8.10
C MET A 112 0.61 -5.40 9.16
N PHE A 113 -0.40 -4.60 8.82
CA PHE A 113 -1.07 -3.73 9.79
C PHE A 113 -1.84 -4.54 10.86
N VAL A 114 -2.52 -5.62 10.48
CA VAL A 114 -3.23 -6.53 11.41
C VAL A 114 -2.29 -7.16 12.44
N PHE A 115 -1.04 -7.46 12.06
CA PHE A 115 -0.02 -7.95 13.00
C PHE A 115 0.41 -6.90 14.04
N LYS A 116 0.31 -5.60 13.73
CA LYS A 116 0.71 -4.52 14.65
C LYS A 116 -0.37 -4.17 15.67
N ILE A 117 -1.64 -4.33 15.31
CA ILE A 117 -2.76 -3.97 16.19
C ILE A 117 -3.06 -5.06 17.22
N LYS A 118 -3.51 -4.63 18.41
CA LYS A 118 -3.96 -5.55 19.46
C LYS A 118 -5.38 -6.03 19.15
N MET A 119 -5.50 -7.31 18.80
CA MET A 119 -6.76 -8.03 18.62
C MET A 119 -6.71 -9.34 19.43
N PRO A 120 -7.86 -9.85 19.90
CA PRO A 120 -7.96 -11.19 20.47
C PRO A 120 -7.38 -12.24 19.52
N SER A 121 -6.73 -13.27 20.07
CA SER A 121 -6.02 -14.31 19.29
C SER A 121 -6.91 -14.95 18.24
N ASP A 122 -8.12 -15.35 18.63
CA ASP A 122 -8.99 -16.19 17.81
C ASP A 122 -9.50 -15.41 16.59
N VAL A 123 -9.88 -14.14 16.81
CA VAL A 123 -10.29 -13.22 15.75
C VAL A 123 -9.12 -12.92 14.82
N ARG A 124 -7.93 -12.68 15.37
CA ARG A 124 -6.73 -12.37 14.57
C ARG A 124 -6.35 -13.55 13.68
N VAL A 125 -6.32 -14.76 14.22
CA VAL A 125 -5.97 -16.00 13.48
C VAL A 125 -6.97 -16.22 12.34
N GLN A 126 -8.26 -16.07 12.61
CA GLN A 126 -9.29 -16.20 11.57
C GLN A 126 -9.13 -15.16 10.47
N LEU A 127 -8.92 -13.88 10.84
CA LEU A 127 -8.74 -12.80 9.88
C LEU A 127 -7.50 -13.00 9.00
N ILE A 128 -6.38 -13.45 9.57
CA ILE A 128 -5.15 -13.74 8.81
C ILE A 128 -5.36 -14.90 7.83
N ASN A 129 -6.04 -15.97 8.25
CA ASN A 129 -6.36 -17.09 7.35
C ASN A 129 -7.24 -16.64 6.18
N ASP A 130 -8.23 -15.79 6.44
CA ASP A 130 -9.12 -15.25 5.41
C ASP A 130 -8.37 -14.29 4.45
N LEU A 131 -7.44 -13.48 4.97
CA LEU A 131 -6.54 -12.64 4.17
C LEU A 131 -5.62 -13.47 3.27
N ALA A 132 -5.03 -14.54 3.80
CA ALA A 132 -4.17 -15.45 3.05
C ALA A 132 -4.94 -16.13 1.89
N ASN A 133 -6.21 -16.49 2.11
CA ASN A 133 -7.08 -17.01 1.04
C ASN A 133 -7.35 -15.97 -0.06
N ILE A 134 -7.52 -14.69 0.29
CA ILE A 134 -7.66 -13.63 -0.72
C ILE A 134 -6.36 -13.48 -1.50
N GLU A 135 -5.21 -13.44 -0.83
CA GLU A 135 -3.90 -13.34 -1.47
C GLU A 135 -3.65 -14.50 -2.43
N TYR A 136 -3.93 -15.73 -1.98
CA TYR A 136 -3.85 -16.94 -2.80
C TYR A 136 -4.72 -16.81 -4.06
N ARG A 137 -5.99 -16.40 -3.94
CA ARG A 137 -6.89 -16.24 -5.10
C ARG A 137 -6.40 -15.16 -6.06
N LEU A 138 -5.89 -14.05 -5.55
CA LEU A 138 -5.33 -12.97 -6.38
C LEU A 138 -4.10 -13.46 -7.16
N SER A 139 -3.31 -14.39 -6.62
CA SER A 139 -2.15 -14.96 -7.33
C SER A 139 -2.52 -15.74 -8.61
N PHE A 140 -3.77 -16.23 -8.73
CA PHE A 140 -4.28 -16.92 -9.93
C PHE A 140 -5.00 -16.00 -10.93
N GLY A 141 -4.93 -14.67 -10.76
CA GLY A 141 -5.60 -13.73 -11.66
C GLY A 141 -7.12 -13.68 -11.50
N CYS A 142 -7.62 -13.90 -10.28
CA CYS A 142 -9.05 -13.79 -9.98
C CYS A 142 -9.60 -12.37 -10.21
N ASN A 143 -10.93 -12.26 -10.30
CA ASN A 143 -11.62 -10.98 -10.44
C ASN A 143 -11.37 -10.07 -9.21
N ASP A 144 -10.66 -8.97 -9.47
CA ASP A 144 -10.24 -7.98 -8.47
C ASP A 144 -11.43 -7.37 -7.71
N LYS A 145 -12.57 -7.12 -8.37
CA LYS A 145 -13.78 -6.56 -7.75
C LYS A 145 -14.43 -7.52 -6.76
N LEU A 146 -14.45 -8.82 -7.09
CA LEU A 146 -14.95 -9.86 -6.18
C LEU A 146 -14.04 -10.04 -4.97
N GLN A 147 -12.71 -9.99 -5.18
CA GLN A 147 -11.75 -10.08 -4.08
C GLN A 147 -11.79 -8.84 -3.19
N LEU A 148 -12.03 -7.65 -3.75
CA LEU A 148 -12.27 -6.43 -2.97
C LEU A 148 -13.50 -6.58 -2.07
N GLY A 149 -14.62 -7.09 -2.61
CA GLY A 149 -15.80 -7.38 -1.79
C GLY A 149 -15.52 -8.42 -0.70
N SER A 150 -14.71 -9.43 -1.01
CA SER A 150 -14.25 -10.44 -0.04
C SER A 150 -13.43 -9.81 1.08
N LEU A 151 -12.50 -8.89 0.76
CA LEU A 151 -11.70 -8.15 1.74
C LEU A 151 -12.60 -7.36 2.71
N ILE A 152 -13.58 -6.62 2.18
CA ILE A 152 -14.50 -5.85 3.02
C ILE A 152 -15.35 -6.78 3.90
N ALA A 153 -15.80 -7.92 3.35
CA ALA A 153 -16.62 -8.89 4.07
C ALA A 153 -15.89 -9.51 5.27
N ILE A 154 -14.63 -9.93 5.09
CA ILE A 154 -13.86 -10.57 6.17
C ILE A 154 -13.57 -9.60 7.33
N PHE A 155 -13.33 -8.33 7.03
CA PHE A 155 -13.19 -7.29 8.05
C PHE A 155 -14.51 -6.97 8.74
N THR A 156 -15.63 -6.99 8.01
CA THR A 156 -16.96 -6.85 8.60
C THR A 156 -17.26 -7.99 9.58
N LYS A 157 -16.96 -9.23 9.19
CA LYS A 157 -17.05 -10.40 10.07
C LYS A 157 -16.14 -10.29 11.29
N ALA A 158 -14.89 -9.85 11.12
CA ALA A 158 -13.96 -9.65 12.22
C ALA A 158 -14.49 -8.63 13.23
N ARG A 159 -15.08 -7.52 12.79
CA ARG A 159 -15.70 -6.53 13.68
C ARG A 159 -16.86 -7.10 14.48
N SER A 160 -17.74 -7.87 13.84
CA SER A 160 -18.82 -8.57 14.54
C SER A 160 -18.29 -9.53 15.61
N ALA A 161 -17.21 -10.25 15.31
CA ALA A 161 -16.55 -11.14 16.28
C ALA A 161 -15.91 -10.35 17.44
N LEU A 162 -15.26 -9.21 17.16
CA LEU A 162 -14.70 -8.33 18.20
C LEU A 162 -15.78 -7.83 19.16
N VAL A 163 -16.94 -7.40 18.63
CA VAL A 163 -18.07 -6.95 19.45
C VAL A 163 -18.63 -8.10 20.29
N ALA A 164 -18.66 -9.33 19.75
CA ALA A 164 -19.14 -10.50 20.48
C ALA A 164 -18.22 -10.91 21.64
N VAL A 165 -16.90 -10.71 21.53
CA VAL A 165 -15.93 -11.01 22.60
C VAL A 165 -16.00 -10.01 23.76
N VAL A 166 -16.44 -8.78 23.49
CA VAL A 166 -16.55 -7.71 24.51
C VAL A 166 -17.87 -7.79 25.29
N LYS A 167 -18.87 -8.51 24.76
CA LYS A 167 -20.15 -8.77 25.43
C LYS A 167 -20.06 -9.98 26.34
#